data_AF-G0ZJB0-F1
#
_entry.id   AF-G0ZJB0-F1
#
_cell.length_a   1.000
_cell.length_b   1.000
_cell.length_c   1.000
_cell.angle_alpha   90.00
_cell.angle_beta   90.00
_cell.angle_gamma   90.00
#
_symmetry.space_group_name_H-M   'P 1'
#
loop_
_entity.id
_entity.type
_entity.pdbx_description
1 polymer ?
#
loop_
_entity_poly.entity_id
_entity_poly.type
_entity_poly.pdbx_seq_one_letter_code
_entity_poly.pdbx_strand_id
1 'polypeptide(L)' 'QVAYVSETIGLQQDAVERKLSQMILDSKLTGILDQGAGVLIVWDPVTKDKTYEHALDTIKAMEKVVDVL' A
#
# COMPACT_ATOMS: atom_id res chain seq x y z
N GLN A 1 5.39 -10.11 -15.01
CA GLN A 1 6.83 -10.08 -14.64
C GLN A 1 7.35 -8.67 -14.84
N VAL A 2 8.32 -8.23 -14.03
CA VAL A 2 8.89 -6.87 -14.10
C VAL A 2 9.60 -6.63 -15.44
N ALA A 3 10.23 -7.65 -16.01
CA ALA A 3 10.85 -7.59 -17.35
C ALA A 3 9.86 -7.15 -18.44
N TYR A 4 8.63 -7.69 -18.43
CA TYR A 4 7.58 -7.29 -19.38
C TYR A 4 7.18 -5.83 -19.23
N VAL A 5 7.13 -5.32 -17.98
CA VAL A 5 6.86 -3.91 -17.70
C VAL A 5 8.01 -3.05 -18.22
N SER A 6 9.24 -3.49 -18.04
CA SER A 6 10.45 -2.83 -18.56
C SER A 6 10.44 -2.71 -20.08
N GLU A 7 10.12 -3.79 -20.77
CA GLU A 7 10.04 -3.86 -22.24
C GLU A 7 8.90 -2.99 -22.77
N THR A 8 7.73 -3.03 -22.13
CA THR A 8 6.56 -2.24 -22.52
C THR A 8 6.81 -0.73 -22.42
N ILE A 9 7.56 -0.30 -21.38
CA ILE A 9 7.85 1.12 -21.14
C ILE A 9 9.14 1.56 -21.85
N GLY A 10 9.97 0.61 -22.33
CA GLY A 10 11.24 0.89 -23.01
C GLY A 10 12.33 1.41 -22.07
N LEU A 11 12.29 1.05 -20.79
CA LEU A 11 13.27 1.46 -19.79
C LEU A 11 14.10 0.27 -19.31
N GLN A 12 15.28 0.56 -18.72
CA GLN A 12 16.12 -0.43 -18.06
C GLN A 12 15.42 -0.99 -16.82
N GLN A 13 15.57 -2.30 -16.57
CA GLN A 13 14.86 -2.99 -15.49
C GLN A 13 15.17 -2.39 -14.11
N ASP A 14 16.44 -2.07 -13.83
CA ASP A 14 16.87 -1.42 -12.59
C ASP A 14 16.16 -0.08 -12.33
N ALA A 15 15.92 0.69 -13.40
CA ALA A 15 15.24 1.98 -13.31
C ALA A 15 13.75 1.79 -13.01
N VAL A 16 13.12 0.78 -13.62
CA VAL A 16 11.73 0.42 -13.39
C VAL A 16 11.53 -0.11 -11.98
N GLU A 17 12.42 -0.98 -11.49
CA GLU A 17 12.38 -1.52 -10.13
C GLU A 17 12.53 -0.44 -9.06
N ARG A 18 13.50 0.47 -9.23
CA ARG A 18 13.63 1.64 -8.34
C ARG A 18 12.36 2.48 -8.33
N LYS A 19 11.78 2.75 -9.50
CA LYS A 19 10.57 3.59 -9.57
C LYS A 19 9.36 2.90 -8.94
N LEU A 20 9.18 1.61 -9.19
CA LEU A 20 8.12 0.81 -8.57
C LEU A 20 8.27 0.75 -7.05
N SER A 21 9.49 0.52 -6.54
CA SER A 21 9.75 0.56 -5.10
C SER A 21 9.40 1.91 -4.48
N GLN A 22 9.71 3.01 -5.18
CA GLN A 22 9.38 4.35 -4.73
C GLN A 22 7.87 4.59 -4.74
N MET A 23 7.15 4.07 -5.73
CA MET A 23 5.68 4.19 -5.78
C MET A 23 4.98 3.39 -4.68
N ILE A 24 5.54 2.24 -4.30
CA ILE A 24 5.07 1.45 -3.14
C ILE A 24 5.34 2.21 -1.84
N LEU A 25 6.54 2.77 -1.66
CA LEU A 25 6.89 3.60 -0.50
C LEU A 25 6.01 4.84 -0.38
N ASP A 26 5.72 5.50 -1.50
CA ASP A 26 4.83 6.66 -1.58
C ASP A 26 3.34 6.30 -1.36
N SER A 27 3.00 5.02 -1.15
CA SER A 27 1.62 4.52 -1.07
C SER A 27 0.77 4.86 -2.31
N LYS A 28 1.39 5.12 -3.47
CA LYS A 28 0.71 5.33 -4.75
C LYS A 28 0.37 4.02 -5.45
N LEU A 29 1.09 2.95 -5.10
CA LEU A 29 0.88 1.61 -5.59
C LEU A 29 0.79 0.66 -4.39
N THR A 30 -0.33 -0.03 -4.24
CA THR A 30 -0.48 -1.04 -3.19
C THR A 30 0.04 -2.36 -3.72
N GLY A 31 1.20 -2.80 -3.25
CA GLY A 31 1.85 -3.98 -3.79
C GLY A 31 3.14 -4.36 -3.08
N ILE A 32 3.69 -5.52 -3.46
CA ILE A 32 5.03 -5.96 -3.11
C ILE A 32 5.84 -6.15 -4.39
N LEU A 33 7.08 -5.69 -4.36
CA LEU A 33 8.08 -5.93 -5.38
C LEU A 33 9.16 -6.88 -4.81
N ASP A 34 9.33 -8.04 -5.43
CA ASP A 34 10.46 -8.93 -5.19
C ASP A 34 11.48 -8.76 -6.33
N GLN A 35 12.59 -8.09 -6.00
CA GLN A 35 13.68 -7.81 -6.93
C GLN A 35 14.57 -9.04 -7.18
N GLY A 36 14.61 -10.01 -6.26
CA GLY A 36 15.37 -11.25 -6.45
C GLY A 36 14.69 -12.21 -7.41
N ALA A 37 13.35 -12.27 -7.36
CA ALA A 37 12.56 -13.12 -8.25
C ALA A 37 12.03 -12.38 -9.49
N GLY A 38 12.15 -11.05 -9.59
CA GLY A 38 11.62 -10.24 -10.68
C GLY A 38 10.08 -10.22 -10.74
N VAL A 39 9.43 -10.37 -9.58
CA VAL A 39 7.98 -10.49 -9.43
C VAL A 39 7.41 -9.21 -8.82
N LEU A 40 6.35 -8.69 -9.44
CA LEU A 40 5.55 -7.60 -8.91
C LEU A 40 4.16 -8.14 -8.62
N ILE A 41 3.71 -8.03 -7.37
CA ILE A 41 2.36 -8.36 -6.93
C ILE A 41 1.68 -7.04 -6.59
N VAL A 42 0.57 -6.76 -7.26
CA VAL A 42 -0.21 -5.53 -7.06
C VAL A 42 -1.61 -5.93 -6.62
N TRP A 43 -2.18 -5.15 -5.71
CA TRP A 43 -3.55 -5.33 -5.26
C TRP A 43 -4.32 -4.03 -5.44
N ASP A 44 -5.63 -4.17 -5.60
CA ASP A 44 -6.49 -3.01 -5.57
C ASP A 44 -6.43 -2.36 -4.18
N PRO A 45 -6.36 -1.01 -4.11
CA PRO A 45 -6.41 -0.32 -2.84
C PRO A 45 -7.72 -0.68 -2.14
N VAL A 46 -7.60 -1.31 -0.98
CA VAL A 46 -8.76 -1.57 -0.13
C VAL A 46 -9.24 -0.23 0.40
N THR A 47 -10.43 0.21 -0.03
CA THR A 47 -11.12 1.33 0.62
C THR A 47 -11.24 1.00 2.11
N LYS A 48 -10.63 1.83 2.96
CA LYS A 48 -10.78 1.69 4.42
C LYS A 48 -12.26 1.64 4.76
N ASP A 49 -12.68 0.56 5.41
CA ASP A 49 -14.05 0.42 5.88
C ASP A 49 -14.28 1.38 7.04
N LYS A 50 -15.15 2.37 6.80
CA LYS A 50 -15.51 3.39 7.79
C LYS A 50 -16.15 2.78 9.04
N THR A 51 -16.70 1.57 8.97
CA THR A 51 -17.29 0.86 10.10
C THR A 51 -16.26 0.59 11.20
N TYR A 52 -15.03 0.24 10.84
CA TYR A 52 -13.96 0.02 11.82
C TYR A 52 -13.50 1.33 12.48
N GLU A 53 -13.39 2.41 11.70
CA GLU A 53 -13.08 3.74 12.24
C GLU A 53 -14.17 4.20 13.23
N HIS A 54 -15.45 4.07 12.84
CA HIS A 54 -16.58 4.42 13.70
C HIS A 54 -16.64 3.61 15.00
N ALA A 55 -16.35 2.30 14.93
CA ALA A 55 -16.29 1.45 16.12
C ALA A 55 -15.16 1.91 17.07
N LEU A 56 -13.97 2.20 16.54
CA LEU A 56 -12.83 2.67 17.32
C LEU A 56 -13.11 4.03 17.98
N ASP A 57 -13.72 4.96 17.25
CA ASP A 57 -14.10 6.28 17.77
C ASP A 57 -15.14 6.16 18.88
N THR A 58 -16.08 5.22 18.75
CA THR A 58 -17.08 4.94 19.81
C THR A 58 -16.40 4.42 21.07
N ILE A 59 -15.43 3.50 20.94
CA ILE A 59 -14.66 2.98 22.08
C ILE A 59 -13.89 4.12 22.77
N LYS A 60 -13.20 4.98 22.01
CA LYS A 60 -12.49 6.15 22.56
C LYS A 60 -13.42 7.14 23.25
N ALA A 61 -14.60 7.36 22.71
CA ALA A 61 -15.59 8.23 23.33
C ALA A 61 -16.07 7.65 24.67
N MET A 62 -16.24 6.33 24.78
CA MET A 62 -16.58 5.68 26.04
C MET A 62 -15.46 5.75 27.07
N GLU A 63 -14.19 5.55 26.68
CA GLU A 63 -13.01 5.74 27.54
C GLU A 63 -13.01 7.14 28.17
N LYS A 64 -13.21 8.18 27.35
CA LYS A 64 -13.25 9.57 27.81
C LYS A 64 -14.40 9.85 28.80
N VAL A 65 -15.55 9.20 28.63
CA VAL A 65 -16.68 9.36 29.56
C VAL A 65 -16.37 8.71 30.91
N VAL A 66 -15.69 7.56 30.90
CA VAL A 66 -15.23 6.89 32.13
C VAL A 66 -14.18 7.73 32.85
N ASP A 67 -13.24 8.36 32.14
CA ASP A 67 -12.20 9.21 32.76
C ASP A 67 -12.73 10.50 33.40
N VAL A 68 -13.93 10.95 33.01
CA VAL A 68 -14.57 12.18 33.52
C VAL A 68 -15.47 11.90 34.74
N LEU A 69 -15.68 10.63 35.08
CA LEU A 69 -16.43 10.16 36.26
C LEU A 69 -15.51 9.89 37.45
#